data_AF-A0A9W8B050-F1
#
_entry.id   AF-A0A9W8B050-F1
#
_cell.length_a   1.000
_cell.length_b   1.000
_cell.length_c   1.000
_cell.angle_alpha   90.00
_cell.angle_beta   90.00
_cell.angle_gamma   90.00
#
_symmetry.space_group_name_H-M   'P 1'
#
loop_
_entity.id
_entity.type
_entity.pdbx_description
1 polymer ?
#
loop_
_entity_poly.entity_id
_entity_poly.type
_entity_poly.pdbx_seq_one_letter_code
_entity_poly.pdbx_strand_id
1 'polypeptide(L)'
;MAQLIVTVLVQLASIPLVFKTWKKDVWDYFIDTTGFFVYYAMTPALLRQWTTLVNAVATSERDKVSDLLARITTASPSNLFVNREAEAITKALYLRKLAFVLFSGAQDQYLPLLPTVQEKLVELLKMPQLSTLVHIEVYLCLRVLLCRVSGRYLSNFWPVLLTDIMSQFTSILAEKHEPSLDQISLFLAMCKFLDLLLTLETGEFQHHQWMFITDTIDALYGTRSDSYALLDRMSDQLLTFGSNQAYRKGKSPIGSPTHPKRAMGTTSATQSLASSSTAGKRPLITAGAITSLQELEPFIHNISLHTYQATYSLSQPDTAYIEEWLVRDLIFTTIYGNPSVAPAGTRHSATGTRPFVLNDIVSGL
;
A
#
# COMPACT_ATOMS: atom_id res chain seq x y z
N MET A 1 7.36 27.79 -5.35
CA MET A 1 6.47 28.59 -4.47
C MET A 1 5.84 27.72 -3.38
N ALA A 2 5.05 26.69 -3.71
CA ALA A 2 4.39 25.82 -2.71
C ALA A 2 5.32 25.21 -1.65
N GLN A 3 6.45 24.64 -2.05
CA GLN A 3 7.43 24.06 -1.12
C GLN A 3 8.01 25.09 -0.14
N LEU A 4 8.18 26.34 -0.58
CA LEU A 4 8.68 27.43 0.28
C LEU A 4 7.62 27.81 1.32
N ILE A 5 6.34 27.88 0.94
CA ILE A 5 5.27 28.19 1.89
C ILE A 5 5.13 27.09 2.94
N VAL A 6 5.14 25.81 2.52
CA VAL A 6 5.08 24.70 3.46
C VAL A 6 6.30 24.69 4.38
N THR A 7 7.49 25.00 3.86
CA THR A 7 8.71 25.14 4.69
C THR A 7 8.53 26.23 5.75
N VAL A 8 8.00 27.40 5.39
CA VAL A 8 7.71 28.48 6.34
C VAL A 8 6.68 28.05 7.38
N LEU A 9 5.59 27.39 6.97
CA LEU A 9 4.58 26.86 7.88
C LEU A 9 5.16 25.85 8.87
N VAL A 10 6.08 24.99 8.43
CA VAL A 10 6.78 24.04 9.32
C VAL A 10 7.62 24.80 10.36
N GLN A 11 8.31 25.88 9.96
CA GLN A 11 9.02 26.72 10.92
C GLN A 11 8.05 27.39 11.91
N LEU A 12 6.91 27.89 11.45
CA LEU A 12 5.88 28.47 12.31
C LEU A 12 5.25 27.43 13.26
N ALA A 13 5.10 26.18 12.82
CA ALA A 13 4.58 25.09 13.64
C ALA A 13 5.48 24.75 14.83
N SER A 14 6.77 25.13 14.78
CA SER A 14 7.67 25.03 15.94
C SER A 14 7.37 26.04 17.05
N ILE A 15 6.53 27.05 16.77
CA ILE A 15 6.12 28.09 17.71
C ILE A 15 4.66 27.80 18.17
N PRO A 16 4.45 27.29 19.40
CA PRO A 16 3.11 26.88 19.84
C PRO A 16 2.07 28.00 19.84
N LEU A 17 2.49 29.25 20.08
CA LEU A 17 1.58 30.40 20.20
C LEU A 17 0.84 30.73 18.89
N VAL A 18 1.44 30.42 17.74
CA VAL A 18 0.82 30.69 16.43
C VAL A 18 -0.01 29.51 15.91
N PHE A 19 -0.11 28.40 16.64
CA PHE A 19 -0.87 27.23 16.19
C PHE A 19 -2.31 27.57 15.77
N LYS A 20 -2.97 28.48 16.49
CA LYS A 20 -4.34 28.90 16.19
C LYS A 20 -4.49 29.64 14.86
N THR A 21 -3.42 30.22 14.30
CA THR A 21 -3.48 31.03 13.08
C THR A 21 -3.49 30.21 11.80
N TRP A 22 -2.94 28.99 11.82
CA TRP A 22 -2.78 28.17 10.61
C TRP A 22 -3.46 26.79 10.68
N LYS A 23 -3.76 26.25 11.88
CA LYS A 23 -4.29 24.89 12.04
C LYS A 23 -5.57 24.60 11.26
N LYS A 24 -6.42 25.62 11.08
CA LYS A 24 -7.68 25.50 10.36
C LYS A 24 -7.41 25.32 8.88
N ASP A 25 -6.64 26.24 8.29
CA ASP A 25 -6.37 26.25 6.85
C ASP A 25 -5.56 25.04 6.42
N VAL A 26 -4.56 24.64 7.23
CA VAL A 26 -3.79 23.40 6.99
C VAL A 26 -4.69 22.17 6.99
N TRP A 27 -5.62 22.06 7.95
CA TRP A 27 -6.52 20.92 8.00
C TRP A 27 -7.55 20.93 6.88
N ASP A 28 -8.17 22.08 6.61
CA ASP A 28 -9.20 22.21 5.59
C ASP A 28 -8.58 21.91 4.20
N TYR A 29 -7.35 22.36 3.96
CA TYR A 29 -6.58 21.98 2.78
C TYR A 29 -6.23 20.49 2.74
N PHE A 30 -5.77 19.92 3.87
CA PHE A 30 -5.48 18.49 3.96
C PHE A 30 -6.73 17.64 3.72
N ILE A 31 -7.91 18.07 4.16
CA ILE A 31 -9.16 17.32 4.04
C ILE A 31 -9.82 17.45 2.66
N ASP A 32 -9.51 18.48 1.88
CA ASP A 32 -10.02 18.60 0.51
C ASP A 32 -9.59 17.39 -0.36
N THR A 33 -10.57 16.66 -0.87
CA THR A 33 -10.41 15.43 -1.67
C THR A 33 -9.86 15.72 -3.07
N THR A 34 -9.97 16.96 -3.53
CA THR A 34 -9.66 17.37 -4.91
C THR A 34 -8.20 17.78 -5.09
N GLY A 35 -7.61 18.44 -4.07
CA GLY A 35 -6.33 19.15 -4.23
C GLY A 35 -5.09 18.50 -3.64
N PHE A 36 -5.17 17.88 -2.45
CA PHE A 36 -3.98 17.66 -1.62
C PHE A 36 -2.83 16.89 -2.30
N PHE A 37 -3.14 15.77 -2.96
CA PHE A 37 -2.13 14.93 -3.62
C PHE A 37 -1.91 15.27 -5.11
N VAL A 38 -2.87 15.94 -5.77
CA VAL A 38 -2.84 16.22 -7.22
C VAL A 38 -2.24 17.58 -7.54
N TYR A 39 -2.64 18.63 -6.82
CA TYR A 39 -2.49 20.02 -7.28
C TYR A 39 -1.02 20.49 -7.33
N TYR A 40 -0.13 19.84 -6.58
CA TYR A 40 1.26 20.28 -6.44
C TYR A 40 2.31 19.32 -6.99
N ALA A 41 1.92 18.24 -7.68
CA ALA A 41 2.84 17.16 -8.03
C ALA A 41 3.66 16.74 -6.79
N MET A 42 2.94 16.26 -5.77
CA MET A 42 3.49 16.02 -4.43
C MET A 42 4.82 15.26 -4.50
N THR A 43 5.90 15.91 -4.07
CA THR A 43 7.22 15.29 -4.01
C THR A 43 7.42 14.59 -2.67
N PRO A 44 8.27 13.56 -2.57
CA PRO A 44 8.62 12.92 -1.29
C PRO A 44 9.09 13.92 -0.23
N ALA A 45 9.88 14.92 -0.63
CA ALA A 45 10.35 15.96 0.28
C ALA A 45 9.23 16.85 0.81
N LEU A 46 8.27 17.23 -0.05
CA LEU A 46 7.12 18.03 0.35
C LEU A 46 6.20 17.24 1.29
N LEU A 47 5.94 15.97 0.98
CA LEU A 47 5.11 15.10 1.81
C LEU A 47 5.67 14.98 3.24
N ARG A 48 7.00 14.86 3.37
CA ARG A 48 7.68 14.84 4.68
C ARG A 48 7.55 16.14 5.46
N GLN A 49 7.41 17.29 4.82
CA GLN A 49 7.10 18.53 5.53
C GLN A 49 5.65 18.55 6.03
N TRP A 50 4.73 18.00 5.22
CA TRP A 50 3.33 17.87 5.59
C TRP A 50 3.10 16.95 6.79
N THR A 51 3.95 15.94 7.02
CA THR A 51 3.80 15.08 8.20
C THR A 51 3.89 15.90 9.48
N THR A 52 4.80 16.87 9.56
CA THR A 52 4.91 17.75 10.75
C THR A 52 3.63 18.55 10.98
N LEU A 53 3.09 19.17 9.92
CA LEU A 53 1.89 20.00 10.02
C LEU A 53 0.64 19.18 10.37
N VAL A 54 0.41 18.08 9.65
CA VAL A 54 -0.76 17.22 9.88
C VAL A 54 -0.68 16.55 11.24
N ASN A 55 0.51 16.09 11.67
CA ASN A 55 0.67 15.50 12.99
C ASN A 55 0.35 16.50 14.11
N ALA A 56 0.82 17.75 13.99
CA ALA A 56 0.55 18.80 14.96
C ALA A 56 -0.96 19.09 15.08
N VAL A 57 -1.68 19.18 13.95
CA VAL A 57 -3.13 19.38 13.97
C VAL A 57 -3.86 18.15 14.53
N ALA A 58 -3.56 16.95 14.04
CA ALA A 58 -4.21 15.72 14.45
C ALA A 58 -4.03 15.41 15.95
N THR A 59 -2.88 15.78 16.52
CA THR A 59 -2.61 15.61 17.96
C THR A 59 -3.43 16.58 18.81
N SER A 60 -3.58 17.84 18.36
CA SER A 60 -4.31 18.87 19.09
C SER A 60 -5.83 18.80 18.91
N GLU A 61 -6.31 18.34 17.75
CA GLU A 61 -7.72 18.40 17.34
C GLU A 61 -8.23 16.98 17.07
N ARG A 62 -8.31 16.15 18.12
CA ARG A 62 -8.68 14.74 17.99
C ARG A 62 -10.06 14.52 17.36
N ASP A 63 -11.00 15.44 17.61
CA ASP A 63 -12.35 15.39 17.04
C ASP A 63 -12.31 15.44 15.50
N LYS A 64 -11.37 16.19 14.92
CA LYS A 64 -11.19 16.24 13.45
C LYS A 64 -10.75 14.89 12.87
N VAL A 65 -9.94 14.13 13.62
CA VAL A 65 -9.51 12.79 13.21
C VAL A 65 -10.67 11.79 13.35
N SER A 66 -11.48 11.92 14.40
CA SER A 66 -12.71 11.15 14.58
C SER A 66 -13.72 11.42 13.45
N ASP A 67 -13.90 12.68 13.06
CA ASP A 67 -14.75 13.09 11.95
C ASP A 67 -14.26 12.50 10.61
N LEU A 68 -12.94 12.49 10.40
CA LEU A 68 -12.33 11.86 9.24
C LEU A 68 -12.65 10.35 9.20
N LEU A 69 -12.52 9.66 10.33
CA LEU A 69 -12.85 8.23 10.45
C LEU A 69 -14.33 7.94 10.20
N ALA A 70 -15.23 8.78 10.73
CA ALA A 70 -16.66 8.62 10.51
C ALA A 70 -16.98 8.64 9.01
N ARG A 71 -16.33 9.50 8.23
CA ARG A 71 -16.53 9.63 6.77
C ARG A 71 -16.10 8.41 5.95
N ILE A 72 -15.31 7.49 6.52
CA ILE A 72 -14.86 6.28 5.81
C ILE A 72 -16.00 5.27 5.64
N THR A 73 -16.91 5.16 6.61
CA THR A 73 -17.99 4.17 6.54
C THR A 73 -19.39 4.76 6.59
N THR A 74 -19.54 6.08 6.76
CA THR A 74 -20.84 6.74 6.55
C THR A 74 -21.35 6.48 5.13
N ALA A 75 -22.38 5.65 5.03
CA ALA A 75 -23.22 5.58 3.85
C ALA A 75 -24.04 6.88 3.77
N SER A 76 -24.17 7.46 2.57
CA SER A 76 -25.09 8.58 2.37
C SER A 76 -26.53 8.07 2.57
N PRO A 77 -27.28 8.53 3.60
CA PRO A 77 -28.62 8.01 3.87
C PRO A 77 -29.69 8.54 2.91
N SER A 78 -29.31 9.45 2.02
CA SER A 78 -30.20 10.12 1.08
C SER A 78 -29.68 9.96 -0.35
N ASN A 79 -30.56 9.44 -1.22
CA ASN A 79 -30.50 9.30 -2.67
C ASN A 79 -30.33 7.85 -3.17
N LEU A 80 -31.45 7.24 -3.57
CA LEU A 80 -31.51 6.01 -4.39
C LEU A 80 -30.76 6.08 -5.74
N PHE A 81 -30.12 7.23 -6.03
CA PHE A 81 -29.34 7.50 -7.24
C PHE A 81 -27.89 7.91 -6.95
N VAL A 82 -27.37 7.71 -5.72
CA VAL A 82 -25.94 7.98 -5.44
C VAL A 82 -25.08 7.07 -6.30
N ASN A 83 -24.15 7.70 -7.03
CA ASN A 83 -23.12 7.03 -7.80
C ASN A 83 -22.22 6.20 -6.86
N ARG A 84 -22.42 4.87 -6.83
CA ARG A 84 -21.62 3.90 -6.05
C ARG A 84 -20.12 4.08 -6.27
N GLU A 85 -19.72 4.50 -7.47
CA GLU A 85 -18.33 4.80 -7.80
C GLU A 85 -17.83 6.05 -7.06
N ALA A 86 -18.62 7.13 -7.03
CA ALA A 86 -18.27 8.35 -6.31
C ALA A 86 -18.15 8.12 -4.80
N GLU A 87 -19.01 7.26 -4.24
CA GLU A 87 -18.90 6.85 -2.84
C GLU A 87 -17.62 6.06 -2.59
N ALA A 88 -17.29 5.08 -3.45
CA ALA A 88 -16.05 4.32 -3.35
C ALA A 88 -14.80 5.22 -3.44
N ILE A 89 -14.77 6.16 -4.37
CA ILE A 89 -13.72 7.18 -4.50
C ILE A 89 -13.57 7.97 -3.21
N THR A 90 -14.69 8.45 -2.67
CA THR A 90 -14.70 9.26 -1.44
C THR A 90 -14.11 8.45 -0.28
N LYS A 91 -14.57 7.22 -0.07
CA LYS A 91 -14.07 6.31 0.98
C LYS A 91 -12.57 6.05 0.84
N ALA A 92 -12.11 5.75 -0.38
CA ALA A 92 -10.70 5.51 -0.67
C ALA A 92 -9.83 6.76 -0.37
N LEU A 93 -10.30 7.96 -0.72
CA LEU A 93 -9.59 9.19 -0.41
C LEU A 93 -9.51 9.47 1.10
N TYR A 94 -10.57 9.22 1.86
CA TYR A 94 -10.54 9.34 3.32
C TYR A 94 -9.65 8.27 3.97
N LEU A 95 -9.62 7.04 3.46
CA LEU A 95 -8.68 6.00 3.90
C LEU A 95 -7.23 6.39 3.66
N ARG A 96 -6.90 6.94 2.49
CA ARG A 96 -5.53 7.45 2.23
C ARG A 96 -5.17 8.58 3.19
N LYS A 97 -6.10 9.49 3.48
CA LYS A 97 -5.88 10.57 4.46
C LYS A 97 -5.68 10.01 5.87
N LEU A 98 -6.44 9.01 6.28
CA LEU A 98 -6.22 8.30 7.54
C LEU A 98 -4.82 7.67 7.57
N ALA A 99 -4.43 6.95 6.52
CA ALA A 99 -3.11 6.37 6.39
C ALA A 99 -2.01 7.45 6.51
N PHE A 100 -2.21 8.62 5.92
CA PHE A 100 -1.27 9.73 6.05
C PHE A 100 -1.21 10.31 7.47
N VAL A 101 -2.35 10.48 8.15
CA VAL A 101 -2.38 10.93 9.56
C VAL A 101 -1.60 9.95 10.44
N LEU A 102 -1.86 8.65 10.32
CA LEU A 102 -1.16 7.61 11.06
C LEU A 102 0.34 7.60 10.75
N PHE A 103 0.70 7.70 9.47
CA PHE A 103 2.08 7.75 9.01
C PHE A 103 2.86 8.94 9.58
N SER A 104 2.18 10.08 9.76
CA SER A 104 2.76 11.32 10.26
C SER A 104 3.09 11.31 11.75
N GLY A 105 2.51 10.37 12.50
CA GLY A 105 2.78 10.18 13.92
C GLY A 105 4.07 9.42 14.19
N ALA A 106 4.57 9.56 15.41
CA ALA A 106 5.57 8.67 15.97
C ALA A 106 4.97 7.26 16.19
N GLN A 107 5.84 6.27 16.42
CA GLN A 107 5.43 4.92 16.79
C GLN A 107 4.48 4.96 18.00
N ASP A 108 3.38 4.23 17.92
CA ASP A 108 2.35 4.10 18.94
C ASP A 108 1.65 5.42 19.37
N GLN A 109 1.88 6.53 18.66
CA GLN A 109 1.28 7.83 19.00
C GLN A 109 -0.26 7.81 18.97
N TYR A 110 -0.85 7.05 18.04
CA TYR A 110 -2.29 6.98 17.81
C TYR A 110 -2.99 5.76 18.43
N LEU A 111 -2.36 5.08 19.41
CA LEU A 111 -2.97 3.94 20.09
C LEU A 111 -4.40 4.19 20.64
N PRO A 112 -4.73 5.36 21.22
CA PRO A 112 -6.11 5.62 21.67
C PRO A 112 -7.17 5.58 20.54
N LEU A 113 -6.75 5.83 19.30
CA LEU A 113 -7.61 5.81 18.11
C LEU A 113 -7.69 4.41 17.47
N LEU A 114 -6.71 3.54 17.77
CA LEU A 114 -6.54 2.25 17.12
C LEU A 114 -7.79 1.35 17.17
N PRO A 115 -8.56 1.26 18.27
CA PRO A 115 -9.77 0.44 18.30
C PRO A 115 -10.79 0.87 17.24
N THR A 116 -11.03 2.17 17.08
CA THR A 116 -11.96 2.71 16.08
C THR A 116 -11.42 2.51 14.66
N VAL A 117 -10.11 2.66 14.46
CA VAL A 117 -9.47 2.35 13.16
C VAL A 117 -9.68 0.87 12.81
N GLN A 118 -9.40 -0.04 13.73
CA GLN A 118 -9.59 -1.48 13.53
C GLN A 118 -11.04 -1.81 13.24
N GLU A 119 -11.99 -1.24 13.99
CA GLU A 119 -13.43 -1.42 13.75
C GLU A 119 -13.81 -1.03 12.31
N LYS A 120 -13.38 0.14 11.84
CA LYS A 120 -13.67 0.62 10.47
C LYS A 120 -13.02 -0.24 9.40
N LEU A 121 -11.79 -0.69 9.60
CA LEU A 121 -11.11 -1.60 8.66
C LEU A 121 -11.79 -2.97 8.63
N VAL A 122 -12.19 -3.52 9.78
CA VAL A 122 -12.94 -4.78 9.85
C VAL A 122 -14.30 -4.64 9.16
N GLU A 123 -15.01 -3.53 9.38
CA GLU A 123 -16.29 -3.22 8.73
C GLU A 123 -16.14 -3.28 7.19
N LEU A 124 -15.11 -2.62 6.66
CA LEU A 124 -14.80 -2.62 5.22
C LEU A 124 -14.44 -4.02 4.69
N LEU A 125 -13.52 -4.72 5.35
CA LEU A 125 -13.06 -6.06 4.93
C LEU A 125 -14.18 -7.11 4.94
N LYS A 126 -15.21 -6.91 5.78
CA LYS A 126 -16.40 -7.78 5.83
C LYS A 126 -17.48 -7.39 4.81
N MET A 127 -17.33 -6.28 4.08
CA MET A 127 -18.33 -5.88 3.08
C MET A 127 -18.32 -6.84 1.88
N PRO A 128 -19.44 -7.52 1.55
CA PRO A 128 -19.47 -8.53 0.49
C PRO A 128 -19.12 -8.03 -0.92
N GLN A 129 -19.26 -6.73 -1.17
CA GLN A 129 -18.99 -6.12 -2.46
C GLN A 129 -18.17 -4.84 -2.30
N LEU A 130 -17.10 -4.94 -1.51
CA LEU A 130 -16.14 -3.87 -1.36
C LEU A 130 -15.56 -3.50 -2.74
N SER A 131 -15.54 -2.21 -3.06
CA SER A 131 -14.90 -1.74 -4.29
C SER A 131 -13.39 -2.00 -4.21
N THR A 132 -12.81 -2.54 -5.28
CA THR A 132 -11.36 -2.76 -5.44
C THR A 132 -10.55 -1.53 -5.04
N LEU A 133 -11.01 -0.33 -5.44
CA LEU A 133 -10.36 0.94 -5.13
C LEU A 133 -10.24 1.18 -3.62
N VAL A 134 -11.31 0.92 -2.87
CA VAL A 134 -11.33 1.05 -1.41
C VAL A 134 -10.44 -0.02 -0.77
N HIS A 135 -10.47 -1.24 -1.31
CA HIS A 135 -9.69 -2.36 -0.79
C HIS A 135 -8.18 -2.15 -0.94
N ILE A 136 -7.73 -1.57 -2.06
CA ILE A 136 -6.33 -1.15 -2.26
C ILE A 136 -5.89 -0.16 -1.16
N GLU A 137 -6.73 0.84 -0.84
CA GLU A 137 -6.42 1.82 0.21
C GLU A 137 -6.46 1.22 1.62
N VAL A 138 -7.29 0.19 1.85
CA VAL A 138 -7.23 -0.61 3.08
C VAL A 138 -5.83 -1.24 3.21
N TYR A 139 -5.31 -1.89 2.17
CA TYR A 139 -3.96 -2.47 2.20
C TYR A 139 -2.85 -1.42 2.34
N LEU A 140 -3.00 -0.21 1.81
CA LEU A 140 -2.08 0.89 2.09
C LEU A 140 -2.11 1.28 3.57
N CYS A 141 -3.30 1.46 4.14
CA CYS A 141 -3.48 1.82 5.55
C CYS A 141 -2.89 0.73 6.48
N LEU A 142 -3.12 -0.55 6.17
CA LEU A 142 -2.55 -1.68 6.91
C LEU A 142 -1.02 -1.67 6.91
N ARG A 143 -0.37 -1.36 5.78
CA ARG A 143 1.08 -1.24 5.73
C ARG A 143 1.61 -0.10 6.59
N VAL A 144 0.91 1.03 6.63
CA VAL A 144 1.25 2.12 7.56
C VAL A 144 1.10 1.68 9.01
N LEU A 145 0.02 0.96 9.34
CA LEU A 145 -0.20 0.43 10.69
C LEU A 145 0.92 -0.51 11.11
N LEU A 146 1.38 -1.42 10.23
CA LEU A 146 2.53 -2.29 10.52
C LEU A 146 3.80 -1.53 10.91
N CYS A 147 4.02 -0.34 10.35
CA CYS A 147 5.20 0.49 10.61
C CYS A 147 5.04 1.48 11.78
N ARG A 148 3.80 1.79 12.18
CA ARG A 148 3.51 2.82 13.21
C ARG A 148 2.90 2.26 14.48
N VAL A 149 2.43 1.02 14.48
CA VAL A 149 1.82 0.35 15.64
C VAL A 149 2.62 -0.89 16.00
N SER A 150 3.01 -1.00 17.27
CA SER A 150 3.67 -2.20 17.78
C SER A 150 2.81 -3.44 17.60
N GLY A 151 3.38 -4.53 17.08
CA GLY A 151 2.65 -5.73 16.66
C GLY A 151 1.69 -6.33 17.70
N ARG A 152 2.02 -6.24 19.00
CA ARG A 152 1.16 -6.70 20.11
C ARG A 152 -0.25 -6.08 20.14
N TYR A 153 -0.45 -4.91 19.54
CA TYR A 153 -1.75 -4.26 19.47
C TYR A 153 -2.58 -4.69 18.24
N LEU A 154 -1.98 -5.47 17.34
CA LEU A 154 -2.61 -5.98 16.12
C LEU A 154 -3.01 -7.46 16.22
N SER A 155 -2.70 -8.15 17.33
CA SER A 155 -2.94 -9.59 17.51
C SER A 155 -4.39 -10.01 17.19
N ASN A 156 -5.38 -9.27 17.71
CA ASN A 156 -6.80 -9.58 17.51
C ASN A 156 -7.31 -9.30 16.08
N PHE A 157 -6.52 -8.59 15.27
CA PHE A 157 -6.90 -8.20 13.91
C PHE A 157 -6.52 -9.27 12.86
N TRP A 158 -5.55 -10.15 13.17
CA TRP A 158 -5.05 -11.17 12.27
C TRP A 158 -6.11 -12.11 11.68
N PRO A 159 -7.09 -12.65 12.44
CA PRO A 159 -8.04 -13.60 11.86
C PRO A 159 -8.85 -13.03 10.69
N VAL A 160 -9.29 -11.76 10.80
CA VAL A 160 -10.03 -11.08 9.73
C VAL A 160 -9.14 -10.82 8.53
N LEU A 161 -7.92 -10.34 8.78
CA LEU A 161 -6.96 -10.04 7.74
C LEU A 161 -6.53 -11.30 6.96
N LEU A 162 -6.22 -12.39 7.67
CA LEU A 162 -5.87 -13.67 7.04
C LEU A 162 -7.02 -14.20 6.19
N THR A 163 -8.26 -14.12 6.69
CA THR A 163 -9.44 -14.54 5.95
C THR A 163 -9.58 -13.75 4.64
N ASP A 164 -9.40 -12.42 4.69
CA ASP A 164 -9.47 -11.59 3.48
C ASP A 164 -8.36 -11.94 2.50
N ILE A 165 -7.08 -11.98 2.93
CA ILE A 165 -5.95 -12.32 2.06
C ILE A 165 -6.16 -13.70 1.41
N MET A 166 -6.53 -14.71 2.20
CA MET A 166 -6.79 -16.06 1.68
C MET A 166 -7.92 -16.08 0.65
N SER A 167 -9.00 -15.35 0.92
CA SER A 167 -10.15 -15.24 0.00
C SER A 167 -9.74 -14.62 -1.33
N GLN A 168 -8.98 -13.52 -1.30
CA GLN A 168 -8.54 -12.83 -2.51
C GLN A 168 -7.53 -13.66 -3.32
N PHE A 169 -6.55 -14.30 -2.66
CA PHE A 169 -5.61 -15.21 -3.33
C PHE A 169 -6.35 -16.39 -3.97
N THR A 170 -7.27 -17.01 -3.25
CA THR A 170 -8.06 -18.14 -3.77
C THR A 170 -8.93 -17.71 -4.95
N SER A 171 -9.52 -16.52 -4.90
CA SER A 171 -10.29 -15.96 -6.01
C SER A 171 -9.44 -15.85 -7.28
N ILE A 172 -8.21 -15.36 -7.17
CA ILE A 172 -7.30 -15.21 -8.32
C ILE A 172 -6.80 -16.56 -8.81
N LEU A 173 -6.47 -17.49 -7.90
CA LEU A 173 -6.04 -18.85 -8.26
C LEU A 173 -7.14 -19.66 -8.97
N ALA A 174 -8.42 -19.33 -8.74
CA ALA A 174 -9.56 -19.97 -9.38
C ALA A 174 -9.87 -19.39 -10.78
N GLU A 175 -9.28 -18.23 -11.12
CA GLU A 175 -9.55 -17.52 -12.36
C GLU A 175 -8.92 -18.28 -13.55
N LYS A 176 -9.72 -18.57 -14.58
CA LYS A 176 -9.24 -19.30 -15.78
C LYS A 176 -8.66 -18.38 -16.86
N HIS A 177 -8.99 -17.10 -16.78
CA HIS A 177 -8.60 -16.07 -17.75
C HIS A 177 -7.74 -15.03 -17.05
N GLU A 178 -7.04 -14.21 -17.84
CA GLU A 178 -6.25 -13.11 -17.28
C GLU A 178 -7.19 -12.18 -16.47
N PRO A 179 -6.85 -11.89 -15.19
CA PRO A 179 -7.68 -11.06 -14.33
C PRO A 179 -7.79 -9.62 -14.87
N SER A 180 -8.82 -8.90 -14.44
CA SER A 180 -9.00 -7.49 -14.81
C SER A 180 -7.89 -6.61 -14.21
N LEU A 181 -7.64 -5.43 -14.81
CA LEU A 181 -6.63 -4.49 -14.30
C LEU A 181 -6.88 -4.08 -12.83
N ASP A 182 -8.16 -3.99 -12.44
CA ASP A 182 -8.56 -3.73 -11.06
C ASP A 182 -8.14 -4.88 -10.13
N GLN A 183 -8.41 -6.13 -10.52
CA GLN A 183 -7.99 -7.31 -9.76
C GLN A 183 -6.46 -7.41 -9.67
N ILE A 184 -5.76 -7.10 -10.76
CA ILE A 184 -4.28 -7.05 -10.80
C ILE A 184 -3.76 -5.98 -9.83
N SER A 185 -4.37 -4.80 -9.81
CA SER A 185 -3.99 -3.70 -8.92
C SER A 185 -4.23 -4.04 -7.45
N LEU A 186 -5.34 -4.70 -7.15
CA LEU A 186 -5.62 -5.23 -5.81
C LEU A 186 -4.60 -6.30 -5.41
N PHE A 187 -4.28 -7.22 -6.31
CA PHE A 187 -3.27 -8.24 -6.06
C PHE A 187 -1.89 -7.64 -5.79
N LEU A 188 -1.48 -6.63 -6.54
CA LEU A 188 -0.25 -5.88 -6.26
C LEU A 188 -0.28 -5.26 -4.85
N ALA A 189 -1.39 -4.64 -4.45
CA ALA A 189 -1.53 -4.04 -3.12
C ALA A 189 -1.39 -5.09 -2.01
N MET A 190 -1.97 -6.28 -2.19
CA MET A 190 -1.82 -7.42 -1.27
C MET A 190 -0.39 -7.96 -1.24
N CYS A 191 0.24 -8.16 -2.39
CA CYS A 191 1.62 -8.61 -2.47
C CYS A 191 2.56 -7.63 -1.79
N LYS A 192 2.37 -6.32 -1.97
CA LYS A 192 3.12 -5.28 -1.24
C LYS A 192 2.91 -5.38 0.27
N PHE A 193 1.68 -5.64 0.72
CA PHE A 193 1.40 -5.84 2.14
C PHE A 193 2.14 -7.06 2.69
N LEU A 194 2.07 -8.19 1.97
CA LEU A 194 2.73 -9.43 2.35
C LEU A 194 4.27 -9.31 2.31
N ASP A 195 4.82 -8.65 1.30
CA ASP A 195 6.25 -8.37 1.17
C ASP A 195 6.78 -7.53 2.34
N LEU A 196 6.07 -6.47 2.73
CA LEU A 196 6.39 -5.71 3.93
C LEU A 196 6.31 -6.57 5.19
N LEU A 197 5.26 -7.40 5.31
CA LEU A 197 5.03 -8.23 6.48
C LEU A 197 6.14 -9.28 6.67
N LEU A 198 6.57 -9.91 5.58
CA LEU A 198 7.71 -10.82 5.54
C LEU A 198 9.03 -10.10 5.82
N THR A 199 9.17 -8.85 5.37
CA THR A 199 10.36 -8.03 5.66
C THR A 199 10.47 -7.68 7.14
N LEU A 200 9.35 -7.36 7.80
CA LEU A 200 9.31 -6.94 9.21
C LEU A 200 9.42 -8.11 10.19
N GLU A 201 9.07 -9.33 9.78
CA GLU A 201 9.13 -10.57 10.58
C GLU A 201 8.48 -10.44 11.97
N THR A 202 7.33 -9.76 12.07
CA THR A 202 6.65 -9.54 13.35
C THR A 202 6.28 -10.87 14.02
N GLY A 203 6.54 -11.02 15.32
CA GLY A 203 6.32 -12.29 16.04
C GLY A 203 4.88 -12.83 15.94
N GLU A 204 3.88 -11.95 15.89
CA GLU A 204 2.48 -12.33 15.72
C GLU A 204 2.23 -13.04 14.37
N PHE A 205 2.90 -12.60 13.30
CA PHE A 205 2.72 -13.15 11.95
C PHE A 205 3.50 -14.43 11.70
N GLN A 206 4.62 -14.66 12.39
CA GLN A 206 5.48 -15.82 12.14
C GLN A 206 4.71 -17.16 12.22
N HIS A 207 3.72 -17.26 13.10
CA HIS A 207 2.86 -18.45 13.24
C HIS A 207 1.96 -18.72 12.01
N HIS A 208 1.76 -17.71 11.16
CA HIS A 208 0.91 -17.75 9.97
C HIS A 208 1.72 -17.73 8.66
N GLN A 209 3.03 -17.47 8.75
CA GLN A 209 3.92 -17.28 7.60
C GLN A 209 3.91 -18.46 6.62
N TRP A 210 3.93 -19.68 7.14
CA TRP A 210 3.95 -20.93 6.37
C TRP A 210 2.78 -21.06 5.38
N MET A 211 1.66 -20.36 5.62
CA MET A 211 0.51 -20.38 4.73
C MET A 211 0.78 -19.63 3.41
N PHE A 212 1.71 -18.67 3.43
CA PHE A 212 1.98 -17.78 2.31
C PHE A 212 3.27 -18.13 1.57
N ILE A 213 4.31 -18.53 2.29
CA ILE A 213 5.62 -18.87 1.72
C ILE A 213 6.14 -20.21 2.27
N THR A 214 7.06 -20.83 1.53
CA THR A 214 7.87 -21.93 2.07
C THR A 214 9.01 -21.35 2.88
N ASP A 215 9.00 -21.54 4.19
CA ASP A 215 10.00 -21.03 5.14
C ASP A 215 10.95 -22.11 5.68
N THR A 216 10.89 -23.31 5.09
CA THR A 216 11.78 -24.45 5.38
C THR A 216 12.95 -24.51 4.39
N ILE A 217 13.85 -25.47 4.61
CA ILE A 217 14.97 -25.76 3.70
C ILE A 217 14.50 -26.13 2.27
N ASP A 218 13.23 -26.48 2.10
CA ASP A 218 12.62 -26.73 0.79
C ASP A 218 12.62 -25.48 -0.09
N ALA A 219 12.73 -24.28 0.49
CA ALA A 219 12.93 -23.04 -0.28
C ALA A 219 14.25 -23.04 -1.08
N LEU A 220 15.28 -23.76 -0.61
CA LEU A 220 16.59 -23.87 -1.25
C LEU A 220 16.66 -25.02 -2.27
N TYR A 221 16.13 -26.18 -1.90
CA TYR A 221 16.36 -27.44 -2.63
C TYR A 221 15.07 -28.11 -3.14
N GLY A 222 13.91 -27.69 -2.63
CA GLY A 222 12.63 -28.34 -2.90
C GLY A 222 12.13 -28.14 -4.33
N THR A 223 11.30 -29.08 -4.77
CA THR A 223 10.46 -28.93 -5.95
C THR A 223 9.17 -28.23 -5.55
N ARG A 224 8.96 -26.99 -6.03
CA ARG A 224 7.78 -26.16 -5.68
C ARG A 224 6.42 -26.81 -5.95
N SER A 225 6.38 -27.80 -6.82
CA SER A 225 5.15 -28.50 -7.23
C SER A 225 4.40 -29.15 -6.06
N ASP A 226 5.06 -29.39 -4.92
CA ASP A 226 4.45 -30.02 -3.74
C ASP A 226 4.17 -29.03 -2.59
N SER A 227 4.40 -27.72 -2.81
CA SER A 227 4.22 -26.70 -1.78
C SER A 227 2.75 -26.32 -1.59
N TYR A 228 2.33 -26.25 -0.32
CA TYR A 228 1.01 -25.75 0.08
C TYR A 228 0.94 -24.22 0.14
N ALA A 229 2.09 -23.53 0.12
CA ALA A 229 2.18 -22.09 0.26
C ALA A 229 1.48 -21.37 -0.89
N LEU A 230 0.69 -20.33 -0.56
CA LEU A 230 -0.12 -19.63 -1.55
C LEU A 230 0.71 -18.99 -2.67
N LEU A 231 1.87 -18.42 -2.36
CA LEU A 231 2.73 -17.79 -3.38
C LEU A 231 3.37 -18.82 -4.31
N ASP A 232 3.75 -19.99 -3.80
CA ASP A 232 4.29 -21.06 -4.66
C ASP A 232 3.21 -21.57 -5.64
N ARG A 233 1.98 -21.78 -5.16
CA ARG A 233 0.83 -22.13 -6.02
C ARG A 233 0.49 -21.03 -7.04
N MET A 234 0.70 -19.77 -6.67
CA MET A 234 0.52 -18.64 -7.58
C MET A 234 1.55 -18.64 -8.71
N SER A 235 2.78 -19.11 -8.46
CA SER A 235 3.82 -19.24 -9.47
C SER A 235 3.35 -20.11 -10.65
N ASP A 236 2.66 -21.22 -10.38
CA ASP A 236 2.14 -22.12 -11.42
C ASP A 236 0.99 -21.48 -12.21
N GLN A 237 0.12 -20.72 -11.53
CA GLN A 237 -0.96 -19.97 -12.19
C GLN A 237 -0.42 -18.88 -13.12
N LEU A 238 0.65 -18.17 -12.73
CA LEU A 238 1.30 -17.18 -13.59
C LEU A 238 1.79 -17.76 -14.91
N LEU A 239 2.39 -18.96 -14.89
CA LEU A 239 2.84 -19.67 -16.10
C LEU A 239 1.66 -20.03 -17.02
N THR A 240 0.51 -20.36 -16.42
CA THR A 240 -0.72 -20.66 -17.16
C THR A 240 -1.25 -19.42 -17.88
N PHE A 241 -1.31 -18.27 -17.20
CA PHE A 241 -1.70 -17.00 -17.83
C PHE A 241 -0.73 -16.59 -18.96
N GLY A 242 0.58 -16.76 -18.76
CA GLY A 242 1.58 -16.47 -19.79
C GLY A 242 1.47 -17.33 -21.04
N SER A 243 1.22 -18.64 -20.87
CA SER A 243 1.05 -19.58 -21.98
C SER A 243 -0.19 -19.26 -22.82
N ASN A 244 -1.31 -18.92 -22.16
CA ASN A 244 -2.54 -18.51 -22.83
C ASN A 244 -2.36 -17.20 -23.63
N GLN A 245 -1.54 -16.28 -23.13
CA GLN A 245 -1.25 -15.01 -23.81
C GLN A 245 -0.36 -15.21 -25.04
N ALA A 246 0.62 -16.12 -24.99
CA ALA A 246 1.46 -16.49 -26.13
C ALA A 246 0.66 -17.17 -27.25
N TYR A 247 -0.27 -18.07 -26.89
CA TYR A 247 -1.19 -18.70 -27.84
C TYR A 247 -2.10 -17.68 -28.54
N ARG A 248 -2.66 -16.73 -27.79
CA ARG A 248 -3.49 -15.64 -28.34
C ARG A 248 -2.73 -14.68 -29.28
N LYS A 249 -1.43 -14.48 -29.08
CA LYS A 249 -0.58 -13.64 -29.96
C LYS A 249 -0.05 -14.38 -31.21
N GLY A 250 -0.57 -15.56 -31.54
CA GLY A 250 -0.28 -16.23 -32.81
C GLY A 250 1.13 -16.80 -32.95
N LYS A 251 1.90 -16.91 -31.86
CA LYS A 251 3.15 -17.69 -31.84
C LYS A 251 2.80 -19.13 -31.50
N SER A 252 2.68 -19.99 -32.52
CA SER A 252 2.61 -21.44 -32.32
C SER A 252 3.90 -21.93 -31.62
N PRO A 253 3.82 -22.63 -30.48
CA PRO A 253 4.97 -23.38 -30.00
C PRO A 253 5.08 -24.65 -30.85
N ILE A 254 6.00 -24.66 -31.82
CA ILE A 254 6.54 -25.91 -32.33
C ILE A 254 7.47 -26.44 -31.24
N GLY A 255 6.96 -27.36 -30.44
CA GLY A 255 7.70 -28.03 -29.38
C GLY A 255 6.76 -28.73 -28.41
N SER A 256 6.73 -30.05 -28.47
CA SER A 256 6.03 -30.94 -27.53
C SER A 256 6.32 -30.61 -26.05
N PRO A 257 5.36 -30.83 -25.13
CA PRO A 257 5.58 -30.64 -23.70
C PRO A 257 6.53 -31.74 -23.20
N THR A 258 7.82 -31.44 -23.15
CA THR A 258 8.76 -32.19 -22.32
C THR A 258 8.76 -31.51 -20.97
N HIS A 259 8.27 -32.19 -19.94
CA HIS A 259 8.54 -31.82 -18.56
C HIS A 259 10.04 -31.55 -18.42
N PRO A 260 10.49 -30.39 -17.94
CA PRO A 260 11.89 -30.22 -17.59
C PRO A 260 12.12 -31.09 -16.35
N LYS A 261 12.54 -32.34 -16.57
CA LYS A 261 13.30 -33.08 -15.55
C LYS A 261 14.54 -32.25 -15.30
N ARG A 262 14.57 -31.55 -14.17
CA ARG A 262 15.75 -30.85 -13.67
C ARG A 262 16.88 -31.86 -13.64
N ALA A 263 17.81 -31.73 -14.59
CA ALA A 263 19.00 -32.55 -14.63
C ALA A 263 19.73 -32.33 -13.30
N MET A 264 20.15 -33.45 -12.69
CA MET A 264 21.03 -33.49 -11.53
C MET A 264 22.40 -32.97 -11.96
N GLY A 265 22.49 -31.66 -12.13
CA GLY A 265 23.72 -30.93 -12.36
C GLY A 265 24.07 -30.26 -11.04
N THR A 266 25.15 -30.72 -10.43
CA THR A 266 25.96 -29.94 -9.50
C THR A 266 26.47 -28.69 -10.23
N THR A 267 25.59 -27.72 -10.45
CA THR A 267 26.00 -26.34 -10.70
C THR A 267 26.19 -25.73 -9.34
N SER A 268 27.46 -25.64 -8.94
CA SER A 268 27.95 -24.72 -7.93
C SER A 268 27.55 -23.30 -8.34
N ALA A 269 26.30 -22.93 -8.05
CA ALA A 269 25.87 -21.55 -7.96
C ALA A 269 26.30 -21.05 -6.58
N THR A 270 27.61 -20.96 -6.39
CA THR A 270 28.19 -19.89 -5.58
C THR A 270 27.88 -18.59 -6.31
N GLN A 271 26.61 -18.15 -6.26
CA GLN A 271 26.25 -16.78 -6.57
C GLN A 271 26.71 -15.94 -5.39
N SER A 272 27.87 -15.32 -5.60
CA SER A 272 28.42 -14.15 -4.89
C SER A 272 28.03 -14.04 -3.41
N LEU A 273 28.85 -14.66 -2.57
CA LEU A 273 29.07 -14.17 -1.21
C LEU A 273 29.53 -12.71 -1.29
N ALA A 274 28.74 -11.81 -0.70
CA ALA A 274 29.09 -10.45 -0.27
C ALA A 274 29.51 -9.42 -1.35
N SER A 275 28.59 -8.49 -1.64
CA SER A 275 28.93 -7.07 -1.74
C SER A 275 27.73 -6.15 -1.42
N SER A 276 27.16 -6.28 -0.22
CA SER A 276 26.46 -5.19 0.49
C SER A 276 26.20 -5.59 1.95
N SER A 277 27.28 -5.80 2.72
CA SER A 277 27.26 -6.15 4.15
C SER A 277 26.72 -5.04 5.08
N THR A 278 25.82 -4.19 4.59
CA THR A 278 25.21 -3.05 5.30
C THR A 278 23.76 -2.78 4.90
N ALA A 279 23.19 -3.49 3.92
CA ALA A 279 21.79 -3.29 3.55
C ALA A 279 20.88 -4.16 4.43
N GLY A 280 20.00 -3.53 5.22
CA GLY A 280 18.97 -4.24 5.98
C GLY A 280 17.96 -4.96 5.06
N LYS A 281 17.06 -5.76 5.63
CA LYS A 281 15.97 -6.42 4.90
C LYS A 281 15.08 -5.35 4.26
N ARG A 282 14.81 -5.47 2.96
CA ARG A 282 13.99 -4.54 2.19
C ARG A 282 12.87 -5.32 1.49
N PRO A 283 11.68 -4.71 1.34
CA PRO A 283 10.65 -5.25 0.45
C PRO A 283 11.20 -5.42 -0.97
N LEU A 284 10.87 -6.53 -1.62
CA LEU A 284 11.30 -6.87 -2.98
C LEU A 284 10.50 -6.13 -4.06
N ILE A 285 9.24 -5.77 -3.79
CA ILE A 285 8.35 -5.12 -4.76
C ILE A 285 8.57 -3.61 -4.73
N THR A 286 9.09 -3.07 -5.83
CA THR A 286 9.28 -1.61 -6.01
C THR A 286 8.30 -0.98 -6.98
N ALA A 287 7.50 -1.77 -7.69
CA ALA A 287 6.57 -1.28 -8.71
C ALA A 287 5.42 -0.46 -8.10
N GLY A 288 5.10 0.70 -8.69
CA GLY A 288 3.96 1.53 -8.28
C GLY A 288 2.62 0.98 -8.78
N ALA A 289 2.59 0.56 -10.04
CA ALA A 289 1.49 -0.12 -10.71
C ALA A 289 2.06 -1.15 -11.68
N ILE A 290 1.24 -2.13 -12.05
CA ILE A 290 1.56 -3.17 -13.02
C ILE A 290 0.37 -3.32 -13.98
N THR A 291 0.65 -3.78 -15.20
CA THR A 291 -0.36 -4.01 -16.24
C THR A 291 -0.65 -5.48 -16.47
N SER A 292 0.28 -6.36 -16.08
CA SER A 292 0.12 -7.80 -16.13
C SER A 292 0.61 -8.46 -14.85
N LEU A 293 -0.04 -9.55 -14.48
CA LEU A 293 0.32 -10.35 -13.30
C LEU A 293 1.73 -10.96 -13.41
N GLN A 294 2.21 -11.17 -14.64
CA GLN A 294 3.56 -11.69 -14.91
C GLN A 294 4.67 -10.78 -14.37
N GLU A 295 4.40 -9.48 -14.21
CA GLU A 295 5.37 -8.53 -13.63
C GLU A 295 5.71 -8.85 -12.17
N LEU A 296 4.86 -9.64 -11.47
CA LEU A 296 5.09 -10.12 -10.12
C LEU A 296 5.84 -11.46 -10.05
N GLU A 297 6.16 -12.08 -11.19
CA GLU A 297 6.89 -13.35 -11.24
C GLU A 297 8.21 -13.28 -10.46
N PRO A 298 9.06 -12.25 -10.59
CA PRO A 298 10.32 -12.21 -9.85
C PRO A 298 10.11 -12.16 -8.34
N PHE A 299 9.07 -11.48 -7.87
CA PHE A 299 8.73 -11.43 -6.44
C PHE A 299 8.25 -12.80 -5.96
N ILE A 300 7.21 -13.34 -6.59
CA ILE A 300 6.62 -14.64 -6.24
C ILE A 300 7.67 -15.74 -6.30
N HIS A 301 8.56 -15.68 -7.29
CA HIS A 301 9.59 -16.67 -7.47
C HIS A 301 10.71 -16.58 -6.43
N ASN A 302 11.02 -15.41 -5.86
CA ASN A 302 12.22 -15.29 -5.01
C ASN A 302 11.89 -15.09 -3.53
N ILE A 303 10.65 -14.75 -3.18
CA ILE A 303 10.30 -14.36 -1.81
C ILE A 303 10.53 -15.48 -0.78
N SER A 304 10.15 -16.73 -1.04
CA SER A 304 10.40 -17.86 -0.12
C SER A 304 11.90 -18.03 0.17
N LEU A 305 12.73 -17.98 -0.88
CA LEU A 305 14.19 -18.09 -0.77
C LEU A 305 14.79 -16.89 -0.03
N HIS A 306 14.36 -15.68 -0.39
CA HIS A 306 14.87 -14.45 0.20
C HIS A 306 14.52 -14.35 1.68
N THR A 307 13.28 -14.66 2.06
CA THR A 307 12.86 -14.69 3.47
C THR A 307 13.65 -15.73 4.25
N TYR A 308 13.78 -16.96 3.73
CA TYR A 308 14.60 -18.00 4.35
C TYR A 308 16.03 -17.49 4.62
N GLN A 309 16.72 -17.01 3.58
CA GLN A 309 18.09 -16.50 3.72
C GLN A 309 18.21 -15.34 4.72
N ALA A 310 17.25 -14.41 4.68
CA ALA A 310 17.23 -13.24 5.54
C ALA A 310 17.00 -13.59 7.02
N THR A 311 16.24 -14.64 7.31
CA THR A 311 16.07 -15.18 8.67
C THR A 311 17.40 -15.72 9.21
N TYR A 312 18.18 -16.47 8.42
CA TYR A 312 19.48 -17.01 8.88
C TYR A 312 20.60 -15.97 8.91
N SER A 313 20.51 -14.89 8.12
CA SER A 313 21.47 -13.78 8.19
C SER A 313 21.21 -12.85 9.37
N LEU A 314 20.11 -13.04 10.12
CA LEU A 314 19.68 -12.18 11.24
C LEU A 314 19.62 -10.69 10.87
N SER A 315 19.41 -10.39 9.58
CA SER A 315 19.37 -9.02 9.09
C SER A 315 18.19 -8.29 9.71
N GLN A 316 18.38 -7.04 10.10
CA GLN A 316 17.27 -6.20 10.58
C GLN A 316 16.57 -5.51 9.41
N PRO A 317 15.27 -5.20 9.53
CA PRO A 317 14.56 -4.41 8.52
C PRO A 317 15.23 -3.04 8.31
N ASP A 318 15.40 -2.65 7.05
CA ASP A 318 15.86 -1.31 6.68
C ASP A 318 14.69 -0.32 6.82
N THR A 319 14.52 0.21 8.03
CA THR A 319 13.39 1.10 8.37
C THR A 319 13.39 2.40 7.56
N ALA A 320 14.56 2.93 7.20
CA ALA A 320 14.67 4.13 6.38
C ALA A 320 14.17 3.88 4.95
N TYR A 321 14.57 2.75 4.36
CA TYR A 321 14.07 2.34 3.06
C TYR A 321 12.55 2.08 3.09
N ILE A 322 12.06 1.37 4.10
CA ILE A 322 10.62 1.09 4.27
C ILE A 322 9.83 2.39 4.39
N GLU A 323 10.36 3.38 5.13
CA GLU A 323 9.72 4.68 5.25
C GLU A 323 9.67 5.43 3.91
N GLU A 324 10.75 5.43 3.13
CA GLU A 324 10.75 6.00 1.77
C GLU A 324 9.80 5.27 0.82
N TRP A 325 9.73 3.95 0.94
CA TRP A 325 8.84 3.12 0.14
C TRP A 325 7.36 3.44 0.43
N LEU A 326 6.99 3.60 1.71
CA LEU A 326 5.65 4.07 2.09
C LEU A 326 5.36 5.49 1.62
N VAL A 327 6.33 6.41 1.68
CA VAL A 327 6.15 7.78 1.15
C VAL A 327 5.80 7.75 -0.34
N ARG A 328 6.47 6.90 -1.13
CA ARG A 328 6.16 6.76 -2.56
C ARG A 328 4.74 6.25 -2.78
N ASP A 329 4.31 5.28 -2.00
CA ASP A 329 2.97 4.69 -2.11
C ASP A 329 1.85 5.60 -1.57
N LEU A 330 2.15 6.48 -0.62
CA LEU A 330 1.22 7.52 -0.16
C LEU A 330 1.01 8.60 -1.23
N ILE A 331 2.05 8.89 -2.02
CA ILE A 331 1.98 9.83 -3.15
C ILE A 331 1.31 9.20 -4.37
N PHE A 332 1.69 7.95 -4.69
CA PHE A 332 1.16 7.24 -5.83
C PHE A 332 -0.29 6.83 -5.59
N THR A 333 -1.14 7.09 -6.58
CA THR A 333 -2.58 6.90 -6.44
C THR A 333 -3.19 6.62 -7.80
N THR A 334 -3.87 5.49 -7.87
CA THR A 334 -4.66 5.09 -9.04
C THR A 334 -5.96 5.90 -9.11
N ILE A 335 -6.39 6.54 -8.01
CA ILE A 335 -7.66 7.24 -7.89
C ILE A 335 -7.72 8.48 -8.79
N TYR A 336 -6.64 9.25 -8.91
CA TYR A 336 -6.63 10.47 -9.73
C TYR A 336 -6.44 10.23 -11.23
N GLY A 337 -6.21 8.98 -11.64
CA GLY A 337 -6.32 8.57 -13.05
C GLY A 337 -7.78 8.38 -13.49
N ASN A 338 -8.73 8.34 -12.57
CA ASN A 338 -10.15 8.22 -12.89
C ASN A 338 -10.70 9.60 -13.36
N PRO A 339 -11.26 9.70 -14.59
CA PRO A 339 -11.76 10.96 -15.14
C PRO A 339 -12.89 11.60 -14.32
N SER A 340 -13.55 10.86 -13.43
CA SER A 340 -14.56 11.39 -12.50
C SER A 340 -13.98 12.17 -11.30
N VAL A 341 -12.68 11.98 -11.03
CA VAL A 341 -11.93 12.66 -9.94
C VAL A 341 -10.96 13.70 -10.50
N ALA A 342 -10.69 13.64 -11.80
CA ALA A 342 -9.91 14.65 -12.49
C ALA A 342 -10.61 16.01 -12.33
N PRO A 343 -9.92 17.05 -11.85
CA PRO A 343 -10.52 18.38 -11.74
C PRO A 343 -11.01 18.80 -13.13
N ALA A 344 -12.28 19.21 -13.22
CA ALA A 344 -12.87 19.76 -14.44
C ALA A 344 -12.07 20.99 -14.88
N GLY A 345 -11.02 20.79 -15.69
CA GLY A 345 -10.07 21.86 -15.99
C GLY A 345 -8.70 21.45 -16.51
N THR A 346 -8.33 20.17 -16.62
CA THR A 346 -7.08 19.75 -17.29
C THR A 346 -7.20 19.75 -18.82
N ARG A 347 -7.87 20.75 -19.40
CA ARG A 347 -7.52 21.25 -20.73
C ARG A 347 -6.61 22.45 -20.48
N HIS A 348 -5.40 22.40 -21.02
CA HIS A 348 -4.47 23.52 -21.00
C HIS A 348 -5.16 24.80 -21.48
N SER A 349 -5.62 25.64 -20.54
CA SER A 349 -5.75 27.07 -20.72
C SER A 349 -5.14 27.73 -19.50
N ALA A 350 -4.02 28.41 -19.74
CA ALA A 350 -3.42 29.31 -18.80
C ALA A 350 -4.36 30.51 -18.63
N THR A 351 -5.31 30.45 -17.71
CA THR A 351 -5.95 31.62 -17.05
C THR A 351 -7.01 31.15 -16.05
N GLY A 352 -6.83 31.51 -14.78
CA GLY A 352 -7.95 31.72 -13.87
C GLY A 352 -8.43 30.53 -13.04
N THR A 353 -7.59 29.99 -12.17
CA THR A 353 -8.09 29.39 -10.92
C THR A 353 -7.19 29.85 -9.78
N ARG A 354 -7.79 30.61 -8.88
CA ARG A 354 -7.14 31.37 -7.80
C ARG A 354 -6.31 30.45 -6.88
N PRO A 355 -5.01 30.70 -6.62
CA PRO A 355 -4.24 29.98 -5.62
C PRO A 355 -4.54 30.57 -4.22
N PHE A 356 -5.69 30.24 -3.64
CA PHE A 356 -6.32 31.06 -2.59
C PHE A 356 -6.36 30.46 -1.17
N VAL A 357 -5.40 29.61 -0.77
CA VAL A 357 -5.36 29.14 0.64
C VAL A 357 -4.02 29.41 1.32
N LEU A 358 -2.91 29.48 0.57
CA LEU A 358 -1.57 29.64 1.14
C LEU A 358 -1.08 31.10 1.15
N ASN A 359 -1.55 31.94 0.22
CA ASN A 359 -1.21 33.37 0.21
C ASN A 359 -1.91 34.12 1.36
N ASP A 360 -3.11 33.69 1.77
CA ASP A 360 -3.86 34.35 2.84
C ASP A 360 -3.17 34.15 4.19
N ILE A 361 -2.57 32.97 4.45
CA ILE A 361 -1.77 32.71 5.65
C ILE A 361 -0.51 33.58 5.70
N VAL A 362 0.14 33.82 4.55
CA VAL A 362 1.33 34.70 4.47
C VAL A 362 0.93 36.18 4.59
N SER A 363 -0.26 36.57 4.14
CA SER A 363 -0.75 37.96 4.25
C SER A 363 -1.32 38.32 5.63
N GLY A 364 -1.64 37.32 6.44
CA GLY A 364 -2.12 37.48 7.82
C GLY A 364 -1.05 37.36 8.90
N LEU A 365 0.20 37.06 8.51
CA LEU A 365 1.41 37.17 9.33
C LEU A 365 2.08 38.52 9.08
#